data_AF-A0A1G9EFW3-F1
#
_entry.id   AF-A0A1G9EFW3-F1
#
_cell.length_a   1.000
_cell.length_b   1.000
_cell.length_c   1.000
_cell.angle_alpha   90.00
_cell.angle_beta   90.00
_cell.angle_gamma   90.00
#
_symmetry.space_group_name_H-M   'P 1'
#
loop_
_entity.id
_entity.type
_entity.pdbx_description
1 polymer ?
#
loop_
_entity_poly.entity_id
_entity_poly.type
_entity_poly.pdbx_seq_one_letter_code
_entity_poly.pdbx_strand_id
1 'polypeptide(L)'
;MGSNHIDDLRFIAGKLKPVNLTGAAGGHFEGLRIGYLPQGVTLWSTYTSQGGERDYRSRTWRADGKSITLTAEWLHGRPLTRWARQSLDLRLESPTPMHGEAAVHRSEDGSALVWKGRHGEGYALTAAGGLGDELDRVFAGLTPDVPGQLGGSPHGPG
;
A
#
# COMPACT_ATOMS: atom_id res chain seq x y z
N MET A 1 -17.96 25.29 -7.92
CA MET A 1 -17.02 25.06 -9.04
C MET A 1 -15.96 24.10 -8.53
N GLY A 2 -15.75 22.89 -9.02
CA GLY A 2 -16.37 22.15 -10.11
C GLY A 2 -15.59 20.83 -10.20
N SER A 3 -16.26 19.74 -9.81
CA SER A 3 -16.29 18.40 -10.43
C SER A 3 -15.05 17.71 -11.04
N ASN A 4 -13.83 18.24 -10.95
CA ASN A 4 -12.63 17.66 -11.60
C ASN A 4 -11.80 16.74 -10.67
N HIS A 5 -12.18 16.57 -9.40
CA HIS A 5 -11.34 15.93 -8.38
C HIS A 5 -11.50 14.40 -8.23
N ILE A 6 -12.59 13.83 -8.75
CA ILE A 6 -12.85 12.39 -8.73
C ILE A 6 -12.21 11.69 -9.94
N ASP A 7 -12.09 12.38 -11.07
CA ASP A 7 -11.54 11.80 -12.29
C ASP A 7 -10.00 11.64 -12.24
N ASP A 8 -9.29 12.41 -11.40
CA ASP A 8 -7.84 12.26 -11.20
C ASP A 8 -7.47 11.01 -10.39
N LEU A 9 -8.26 10.66 -9.36
CA LEU A 9 -8.11 9.38 -8.64
C LEU A 9 -8.52 8.20 -9.53
N ARG A 10 -9.49 8.39 -10.43
CA ARG A 10 -9.82 7.43 -11.49
C ARG A 10 -8.73 7.32 -12.56
N PHE A 11 -7.91 8.34 -12.79
CA PHE A 11 -6.79 8.26 -13.72
C PHE A 11 -5.66 7.39 -13.14
N ILE A 12 -5.37 7.54 -11.84
CA ILE A 12 -4.43 6.68 -11.12
C ILE A 12 -4.99 5.25 -11.00
N ALA A 13 -6.25 5.10 -10.58
CA ALA A 13 -6.92 3.79 -10.49
C ALA A 13 -7.23 3.15 -11.86
N GLY A 14 -7.38 3.93 -12.92
CA GLY A 14 -7.69 3.49 -14.28
C GLY A 14 -6.46 3.05 -15.07
N LYS A 15 -5.27 3.56 -14.71
CA LYS A 15 -3.98 2.97 -15.11
C LYS A 15 -3.64 1.70 -14.32
N LEU A 16 -4.20 1.54 -13.12
CA LEU A 16 -4.12 0.34 -12.29
C LEU A 16 -5.33 -0.57 -12.57
N LYS A 17 -5.47 -1.08 -13.80
CA LYS A 17 -6.51 -2.10 -14.05
C LYS A 17 -6.23 -3.29 -13.13
N PRO A 18 -7.20 -3.72 -12.29
CA PRO A 18 -7.06 -4.96 -11.55
C PRO A 18 -6.96 -6.09 -12.56
N VAL A 19 -5.76 -6.66 -12.69
CA VAL A 19 -5.52 -7.86 -13.48
C VAL A 19 -6.13 -9.01 -12.69
N ASN A 20 -7.38 -9.41 -12.98
CA ASN A 20 -8.07 -10.60 -12.45
C ASN A 20 -7.30 -11.30 -11.32
N LEU A 21 -7.28 -10.69 -10.13
CA LEU A 21 -6.40 -11.11 -9.04
C LEU A 21 -7.11 -12.27 -8.33
N THR A 22 -6.77 -13.52 -8.68
CA THR A 22 -7.20 -14.70 -7.94
C THR A 22 -6.47 -14.74 -6.60
N GLY A 23 -7.03 -14.07 -5.58
CA GLY A 23 -6.53 -14.04 -4.20
C GLY A 23 -7.60 -13.54 -3.22
N ALA A 24 -7.32 -13.62 -1.93
CA ALA A 24 -8.26 -13.16 -0.89
C ALA A 24 -8.10 -11.65 -0.62
N ALA A 25 -9.19 -10.96 -0.28
CA ALA A 25 -9.14 -9.57 0.15
C ALA A 25 -8.46 -9.47 1.53
N GLY A 26 -7.49 -8.55 1.66
CA GLY A 26 -6.74 -8.31 2.91
C GLY A 26 -7.40 -7.32 3.87
N GLY A 27 -8.58 -6.81 3.52
CA GLY A 27 -9.35 -5.85 4.31
C GLY A 27 -8.85 -4.40 4.16
N HIS A 28 -9.06 -3.59 5.19
CA HIS A 28 -8.78 -2.14 5.19
C HIS A 28 -7.65 -1.79 6.16
N PHE A 29 -6.70 -0.94 5.75
CA PHE A 29 -5.54 -0.54 6.54
C PHE A 29 -5.14 0.91 6.21
N GLU A 30 -5.20 1.81 7.19
CA GLU A 30 -4.74 3.22 7.06
C GLU A 30 -5.20 3.92 5.79
N GLY A 31 -6.52 3.86 5.52
CA GLY A 31 -7.12 4.49 4.33
C GLY A 31 -6.83 3.76 3.02
N LEU A 32 -6.34 2.52 3.06
CA LEU A 32 -6.14 1.64 1.91
C LEU A 32 -7.01 0.38 2.04
N ARG A 33 -7.69 0.03 0.95
CA ARG A 33 -8.30 -1.29 0.76
C ARG A 33 -7.31 -2.21 0.05
N ILE A 34 -7.11 -3.39 0.62
CA ILE A 34 -6.18 -4.42 0.13
C ILE A 34 -6.99 -5.45 -0.67
N GLY A 35 -6.97 -5.31 -1.99
CA GLY A 35 -7.77 -6.14 -2.91
C GLY A 35 -7.17 -7.51 -3.24
N TYR A 36 -5.89 -7.73 -2.95
CA TYR A 36 -5.21 -9.00 -3.22
C TYR A 36 -4.19 -9.32 -2.14
N LEU A 37 -4.18 -10.60 -1.76
CA LEU A 37 -3.11 -11.26 -1.04
C LEU A 37 -2.85 -12.62 -1.71
N PRO A 38 -1.59 -13.09 -1.74
CA PRO A 38 -1.26 -14.40 -2.28
C PRO A 38 -2.07 -15.51 -1.61
N GLN A 39 -2.32 -16.59 -2.35
CA GLN A 39 -3.05 -17.72 -1.81
C GLN A 39 -2.34 -18.30 -0.58
N GLY A 40 -3.12 -18.64 0.44
CA GLY A 40 -2.64 -19.27 1.66
C GLY A 40 -2.18 -18.30 2.74
N VAL A 41 -1.80 -17.05 2.41
CA VAL A 41 -1.45 -16.08 3.47
C VAL A 41 -2.69 -15.65 4.24
N THR A 42 -2.58 -15.67 5.56
CA THR A 42 -3.66 -15.26 6.47
C THR A 42 -3.18 -14.16 7.40
N LEU A 43 -4.11 -13.35 7.91
CA LEU A 43 -3.77 -12.28 8.84
C LEU A 43 -3.13 -12.90 10.09
N TRP A 44 -1.89 -12.50 10.35
CA TRP A 44 -1.13 -12.99 11.50
C TRP A 44 -1.13 -11.98 12.64
N SER A 45 -0.86 -10.70 12.34
CA SER A 45 -0.76 -9.67 13.35
C SER A 45 -1.10 -8.29 12.82
N THR A 46 -1.63 -7.44 13.69
CA THR A 46 -1.66 -5.99 13.51
C THR A 46 -0.91 -5.38 14.70
N TYR A 47 0.00 -4.46 14.42
CA TYR A 47 0.79 -3.78 15.43
C TYR A 47 0.64 -2.27 15.29
N THR A 48 0.64 -1.58 16.42
CA THR A 48 0.53 -0.12 16.50
C THR A 48 1.49 0.36 17.56
N SER A 49 2.44 1.21 17.16
CA SER A 49 3.30 1.95 18.06
C SER A 49 2.83 3.40 18.04
N GLN A 50 2.38 3.87 19.21
CA GLN A 50 1.99 5.26 19.45
C GLN A 50 2.72 5.73 20.70
N GLY A 51 3.48 6.83 20.59
CA GLY A 51 4.30 7.35 21.66
C GLY A 51 5.75 6.84 21.62
N GLY A 52 6.70 7.78 21.55
CA GLY A 52 8.13 7.56 21.34
C GLY A 52 8.67 8.49 20.26
N GLU A 53 9.80 8.15 19.63
CA GLU A 53 10.35 8.91 18.48
C GLU A 53 9.62 8.63 17.15
N ARG A 54 8.74 7.61 17.10
CA ARG A 54 8.11 7.13 15.86
C ARG A 54 6.69 6.61 16.11
N ASP A 55 5.72 7.14 15.37
CA ASP A 55 4.35 6.64 15.33
C ASP A 55 4.12 5.82 14.05
N TYR A 56 3.97 4.50 14.19
CA TYR A 56 3.77 3.61 13.05
C TYR A 56 2.77 2.49 13.34
N ARG A 57 2.17 2.01 12.27
CA ARG A 57 1.24 0.88 12.29
C ARG A 57 1.69 -0.12 11.26
N SER A 58 1.51 -1.40 11.55
CA SER A 58 1.79 -2.45 10.59
C SER A 58 0.75 -3.56 10.65
N ARG A 59 0.61 -4.24 9.52
CA ARG A 59 -0.20 -5.44 9.39
C ARG A 59 0.59 -6.49 8.64
N THR A 60 0.62 -7.70 9.20
CA THR A 60 1.40 -8.82 8.67
C THR A 60 0.49 -9.99 8.36
N TRP A 61 0.65 -10.56 7.17
CA TRP A 61 0.06 -11.82 6.73
C TRP A 61 1.16 -12.87 6.58
N ARG A 62 0.86 -14.12 6.96
CA ARG A 62 1.84 -15.23 6.92
C ARG A 62 1.24 -16.53 6.42
N ALA A 63 2.09 -17.36 5.82
CA ALA A 63 1.88 -18.77 5.54
C ALA A 63 3.22 -19.47 5.29
N ASP A 64 3.44 -20.66 5.84
CA ASP A 64 4.57 -21.54 5.50
C ASP A 64 5.94 -20.85 5.43
N GLY A 65 6.28 -20.07 6.46
CA GLY A 65 7.56 -19.33 6.52
C GLY A 65 7.65 -18.11 5.59
N LYS A 66 6.59 -17.84 4.81
CA LYS A 66 6.44 -16.65 3.98
C LYS A 66 5.64 -15.59 4.71
N SER A 67 5.95 -14.32 4.44
CA SER A 67 5.20 -13.22 5.03
C SER A 67 5.13 -12.01 4.12
N ILE A 68 4.02 -11.27 4.23
CA ILE A 68 3.85 -9.93 3.68
C ILE A 68 3.54 -9.00 4.83
N THR A 69 4.21 -7.85 4.89
CA THR A 69 3.93 -6.81 5.89
C THR A 69 3.70 -5.49 5.21
N LEU A 70 2.58 -4.84 5.53
CA LEU A 70 2.30 -3.46 5.17
C LEU A 70 2.50 -2.58 6.40
N THR A 71 3.40 -1.61 6.30
CA THR A 71 3.73 -0.65 7.35
C THR A 71 3.36 0.76 6.89
N ALA A 72 2.75 1.54 7.76
CA ALA A 72 2.48 2.96 7.57
C ALA A 72 3.08 3.76 8.74
N GLU A 73 3.79 4.84 8.43
CA GLU A 73 4.36 5.75 9.43
C GLU A 73 4.18 7.20 9.00
N TRP A 74 3.84 8.08 9.93
CA TRP A 74 3.86 9.52 9.66
C TRP A 74 5.30 10.01 9.59
N LEU A 75 5.69 10.57 8.44
CA LEU A 75 7.10 10.92 8.21
C LEU A 75 7.54 12.15 9.01
N HIS A 76 6.61 12.98 9.49
CA HIS A 76 6.90 14.24 10.22
C HIS A 76 7.95 15.11 9.52
N GLY A 77 7.83 15.26 8.19
CA GLY A 77 8.77 16.04 7.38
C GLY A 77 10.06 15.31 6.99
N ARG A 78 10.28 14.06 7.44
CA ARG A 78 11.42 13.25 7.00
C ARG A 78 11.26 12.83 5.53
N PRO A 79 12.34 12.86 4.72
CA PRO A 79 12.31 12.29 3.37
C PRO A 79 11.98 10.79 3.39
N LEU A 80 11.16 10.31 2.45
CA LEU A 80 10.75 8.90 2.34
C LEU A 80 11.96 7.95 2.26
N THR A 81 12.98 8.32 1.47
CA THR A 81 14.21 7.53 1.30
C THR A 81 15.02 7.44 2.58
N ARG A 82 15.13 8.54 3.34
CA ARG A 82 15.79 8.57 4.64
C ARG A 82 15.02 7.70 5.64
N TRP A 83 13.70 7.81 5.66
CA TRP A 83 12.85 6.96 6.49
C TRP A 83 13.07 5.49 6.16
N ALA A 84 12.86 5.05 4.92
CA ALA A 84 13.00 3.65 4.52
C ALA A 84 14.36 3.04 4.93
N ARG A 85 15.45 3.80 4.76
CA ARG A 85 16.80 3.35 5.15
C ARG A 85 17.00 3.27 6.66
N GLN A 86 16.55 4.26 7.43
CA GLN A 86 16.80 4.32 8.88
C GLN A 86 15.80 3.49 9.69
N SER A 87 14.59 3.34 9.17
CA SER A 87 13.43 2.82 9.90
C SER A 87 13.14 1.37 9.62
N LEU A 88 13.49 0.91 8.41
CA LEU A 88 13.20 -0.43 7.90
C LEU A 88 14.46 -1.13 7.38
N ASP A 89 15.63 -0.48 7.47
CA ASP A 89 16.92 -0.95 6.94
C ASP A 89 16.88 -1.33 5.44
N LEU A 90 16.03 -0.64 4.66
CA LEU A 90 15.87 -0.91 3.25
C LEU A 90 16.87 -0.10 2.41
N ARG A 91 17.51 -0.77 1.45
CA ARG A 91 18.24 -0.13 0.35
C ARG A 91 17.32 0.00 -0.83
N LEU A 92 17.01 1.23 -1.21
CA LEU A 92 16.13 1.51 -2.35
C LEU A 92 16.95 1.61 -3.64
N GLU A 93 16.39 1.10 -4.74
CA GLU A 93 16.81 1.49 -6.07
C GLU A 93 16.72 3.02 -6.20
N SER A 94 17.57 3.59 -7.07
CA SER A 94 17.83 5.04 -7.13
C SER A 94 16.54 5.89 -7.07
N PRO A 95 16.58 7.05 -6.40
CA PRO A 95 15.37 7.82 -6.13
C PRO A 95 14.70 8.29 -7.43
N THR A 96 13.58 7.69 -7.78
CA THR A 96 12.65 8.24 -8.77
C THR A 96 12.14 9.60 -8.27
N PRO A 97 12.34 10.71 -9.01
CA PRO A 97 11.93 12.03 -8.54
C PRO A 97 10.41 12.13 -8.38
N MET A 98 9.98 12.55 -7.19
CA MET A 98 8.57 12.74 -6.82
C MET A 98 8.08 14.14 -7.23
N HIS A 99 7.83 14.36 -8.51
CA HIS A 99 7.17 15.59 -8.97
C HIS A 99 5.65 15.38 -8.93
N GLY A 100 5.02 15.66 -7.78
CA GLY A 100 3.55 15.71 -7.66
C GLY A 100 2.80 14.37 -7.76
N GLU A 101 3.47 13.27 -8.10
CA GLU A 101 2.90 11.92 -8.14
C GLU A 101 3.48 11.00 -7.05
N ALA A 102 2.70 9.99 -6.64
CA ALA A 102 3.15 8.94 -5.74
C ALA A 102 4.19 8.05 -6.47
N ALA A 103 5.48 8.37 -6.35
CA ALA A 103 6.52 7.47 -6.84
C ALA A 103 6.65 6.26 -5.90
N VAL A 104 6.70 5.07 -6.50
CA VAL A 104 6.98 3.81 -5.81
C VAL A 104 8.47 3.51 -5.99
N HIS A 105 9.16 3.25 -4.89
CA HIS A 105 10.56 2.84 -4.89
C HIS A 105 10.66 1.37 -4.50
N ARG A 106 11.43 0.61 -5.28
CA ARG A 106 11.72 -0.78 -4.96
C ARG A 106 12.98 -0.87 -4.11
N SER A 107 13.06 -1.87 -3.24
CA SER A 107 14.35 -2.25 -2.67
C SER A 107 15.24 -2.92 -3.72
N GLU A 108 16.55 -2.82 -3.54
CA GLU A 108 17.56 -3.39 -4.44
C GLU A 108 17.42 -4.91 -4.63
N ASP A 109 16.96 -5.61 -3.60
CA ASP A 109 16.71 -7.06 -3.60
C ASP A 109 15.29 -7.44 -4.08
N GLY A 110 14.47 -6.44 -4.46
CA GLY A 110 13.09 -6.64 -4.89
C GLY A 110 12.13 -7.09 -3.79
N SER A 111 12.54 -7.11 -2.52
CA SER A 111 11.75 -7.61 -1.38
C SER A 111 10.85 -6.55 -0.73
N ALA A 112 10.92 -5.30 -1.17
CA ALA A 112 10.09 -4.23 -0.67
C ALA A 112 9.70 -3.20 -1.74
N LEU A 113 8.52 -2.61 -1.55
CA LEU A 113 8.04 -1.41 -2.24
C LEU A 113 7.73 -0.34 -1.20
N VAL A 114 8.19 0.89 -1.42
CA VAL A 114 7.88 2.03 -0.55
C VAL A 114 7.32 3.19 -1.36
N TRP A 115 6.35 3.91 -0.79
CA TRP A 115 5.75 5.08 -1.44
C TRP A 115 5.25 6.06 -0.39
N LYS A 116 5.04 7.30 -0.82
CA LYS A 116 4.48 8.34 0.05
C LYS A 116 2.96 8.40 -0.12
N GLY A 117 2.25 8.41 1.00
CA GLY A 117 0.84 8.71 1.12
C GLY A 117 0.50 10.19 0.92
N ARG A 118 -0.79 10.47 0.75
CA ARG A 118 -1.32 11.82 0.50
C ARG A 118 -1.22 12.74 1.72
N HIS A 119 -1.22 12.23 2.95
CA HIS A 119 -1.19 13.03 4.18
C HIS A 119 0.19 13.00 4.87
N GLY A 120 1.24 12.72 4.11
CA GLY A 120 2.61 12.70 4.61
C GLY A 120 3.03 11.38 5.28
N GLU A 121 2.23 10.33 5.12
CA GLU A 121 2.61 8.97 5.50
C GLU A 121 3.66 8.40 4.55
N GLY A 122 4.56 7.59 5.07
CA GLY A 122 5.36 6.64 4.32
C GLY A 122 4.74 5.27 4.46
N TYR A 123 4.51 4.61 3.34
CA TYR A 123 4.08 3.22 3.30
C TYR A 123 5.23 2.35 2.83
N ALA A 124 5.33 1.16 3.41
CA ALA A 124 6.23 0.11 2.97
C ALA A 124 5.50 -1.22 2.94
N LEU A 125 5.55 -1.88 1.79
CA LEU A 125 5.10 -3.25 1.61
C LEU A 125 6.34 -4.14 1.47
N THR A 126 6.56 -5.02 2.43
CA THR A 126 7.71 -5.94 2.43
C THR A 126 7.24 -7.39 2.29
N ALA A 127 8.04 -8.21 1.61
CA ALA A 127 7.80 -9.62 1.41
C ALA A 127 9.03 -10.45 1.81
N ALA A 128 8.80 -11.61 2.43
CA ALA A 128 9.84 -12.56 2.81
C ALA A 128 9.44 -13.98 2.41
N GLY A 129 10.44 -14.87 2.28
CA GLY A 129 10.23 -16.28 1.93
C GLY A 129 9.89 -16.50 0.44
N GLY A 130 10.47 -15.70 -0.46
CA GLY A 130 10.29 -15.85 -1.91
C GLY A 130 9.02 -15.19 -2.48
N LEU A 131 8.40 -14.25 -1.75
CA LEU A 131 7.22 -13.50 -2.20
C LEU A 131 7.56 -12.15 -2.86
N GLY A 132 8.84 -11.86 -3.15
CA GLY A 132 9.26 -10.58 -3.76
C GLY A 132 8.53 -10.28 -5.08
N ASP A 133 8.39 -11.29 -5.94
CA ASP A 133 7.69 -11.18 -7.24
C ASP A 133 6.16 -11.01 -7.11
N GLU A 134 5.60 -11.23 -5.91
CA GLU A 134 4.18 -11.01 -5.63
C GLU A 134 3.90 -9.57 -5.20
N LEU A 135 4.92 -8.78 -4.86
CA LEU A 135 4.74 -7.43 -4.32
C LEU A 135 4.04 -6.50 -5.30
N ASP A 136 4.34 -6.55 -6.60
CA ASP A 136 3.68 -5.70 -7.59
C ASP A 136 2.19 -6.02 -7.71
N ARG A 137 1.82 -7.30 -7.57
CA ARG A 137 0.41 -7.73 -7.61
C ARG A 137 -0.35 -7.31 -6.35
N VAL A 138 0.28 -7.43 -5.18
CA VAL A 138 -0.30 -6.94 -3.92
C VAL A 138 -0.43 -5.43 -3.95
N PHE A 139 0.61 -4.73 -4.42
CA PHE A 139 0.60 -3.28 -4.58
C PHE A 139 -0.47 -2.81 -5.57
N ALA A 140 -0.61 -3.45 -6.73
CA ALA A 140 -1.67 -3.16 -7.71
C ALA A 140 -3.09 -3.42 -7.15
N GLY A 141 -3.22 -4.30 -6.17
CA GLY A 141 -4.46 -4.54 -5.44
C GLY A 141 -4.77 -3.47 -4.37
N LEU A 142 -3.82 -2.60 -4.02
CA LEU A 142 -4.05 -1.51 -3.07
C LEU A 142 -4.84 -0.39 -3.73
N THR A 143 -5.98 -0.05 -3.13
CA THR A 143 -6.83 1.04 -3.60
C THR A 143 -7.14 1.99 -2.44
N PRO A 144 -7.28 3.30 -2.67
CA PRO A 144 -7.75 4.21 -1.63
C PRO A 144 -9.08 3.72 -1.06
N ASP A 145 -9.18 3.72 0.26
CA ASP A 145 -10.41 3.44 0.98
C ASP A 145 -11.26 4.72 0.98
N VAL A 146 -12.12 4.85 -0.03
CA VAL A 146 -13.02 6.01 -0.15
C VAL A 146 -14.24 5.75 0.73
N PRO A 147 -14.51 6.56 1.78
CA PRO A 147 -15.76 6.46 2.52
C PRO A 147 -16.91 6.83 1.58
N GLY A 148 -17.76 5.86 1.22
CA GLY A 148 -18.96 6.11 0.41
C GLY A 148 -19.26 5.09 -0.69
N GLN A 149 -18.42 4.10 -0.94
CA GLN A 149 -18.69 3.07 -1.96
C GLN A 149 -19.25 1.78 -1.34
N LEU A 150 -20.35 1.90 -0.59
CA LEU A 150 -21.23 0.76 -0.29
C LEU A 150 -22.22 0.60 -1.45
N GLY A 151 -22.21 -0.57 -2.08
CA GLY A 151 -23.38 -1.20 -2.72
C GLY A 151 -24.12 -0.39 -3.79
N GLY A 152 -23.82 -0.67 -5.06
CA GLY A 152 -24.79 -0.38 -6.11
C GLY A 152 -26.07 -1.21 -5.94
N SER A 153 -27.20 -0.63 -6.30
CA SER A 153 -28.25 -1.37 -7.02
C SER A 153 -28.95 -0.42 -8.01
N PRO A 154 -29.04 -0.80 -9.30
CA PRO A 154 -29.73 -0.03 -10.33
C PRO A 154 -31.19 -0.48 -10.44
N HIS A 155 -32.15 0.40 -10.22
CA HIS A 155 -33.56 0.30 -10.67
C HIS A 155 -33.97 1.76 -10.97
N GLY A 156 -34.04 2.21 -12.22
CA GLY A 156 -35.05 1.87 -13.23
C GLY A 156 -35.91 3.15 -13.43
N PRO A 157 -36.12 3.66 -14.66
CA PRO A 157 -36.79 4.95 -14.83
C PRO A 157 -38.29 4.78 -14.60
N GLY A 158 -38.85 5.64 -13.75
CA GLY A 158 -40.28 5.92 -13.68
C GLY A 158 -40.56 7.26 -14.33
#